data_AF-A0A8T7M6B1-F1
#
_entry.id   AF-A0A8T7M6B1-F1
#
_cell.length_a   1.000
_cell.length_b   1.000
_cell.length_c   1.000
_cell.angle_alpha   90.00
_cell.angle_beta   90.00
_cell.angle_gamma   90.00
#
_symmetry.space_group_name_H-M   'P 1'
#
loop_
_entity.id
_entity.type
_entity.pdbx_description
1 polymer ?
#
loop_
_entity_poly.entity_id
_entity_poly.type
_entity_poly.pdbx_seq_one_letter_code
_entity_poly.pdbx_strand_id
1 'polypeptide(L)'
;MRYLRKADHKGTVRVDKHHYYVGKELAGKYVQAEVDGVQGQLVFWNEQREVKRVAIKGLIGQELGYEEFLKLRLKEAKSERRLAGMRTRARQGIAFDS
;
A
#
# COMPACT_ATOMS: atom_id res chain seq x y z
N MET A 1 -4.22 -15.54 -2.28
CA MET A 1 -3.76 -15.43 -0.87
C MET A 1 -4.25 -14.09 -0.33
N ARG A 2 -4.78 -14.06 0.91
CA ARG A 2 -5.32 -12.85 1.53
C ARG A 2 -4.40 -12.33 2.62
N TYR A 3 -4.27 -11.01 2.70
CA TYR A 3 -3.42 -10.34 3.69
C TYR A 3 -4.23 -9.33 4.50
N LEU A 4 -4.10 -9.40 5.82
CA LEU A 4 -4.82 -8.48 6.71
C LEU A 4 -4.18 -7.08 6.69
N ARG A 5 -5.02 -6.05 6.60
CA ARG A 5 -4.63 -4.64 6.66
C ARG A 5 -5.65 -3.86 7.46
N LYS A 6 -5.18 -2.90 8.26
CA LYS A 6 -6.05 -1.98 8.99
C LYS A 6 -6.41 -0.79 8.10
N ALA A 7 -7.70 -0.45 8.00
CA ALA A 7 -8.14 0.79 7.40
C ALA A 7 -7.86 1.96 8.35
N ASP A 8 -7.37 3.07 7.82
CA ASP A 8 -7.14 4.29 8.58
C ASP A 8 -8.48 4.98 8.97
N HIS A 9 -8.37 6.13 9.64
CA HIS A 9 -9.53 6.92 10.07
C HIS A 9 -10.39 7.45 8.91
N LYS A 10 -9.87 7.45 7.68
CA LYS A 10 -10.59 7.85 6.47
C LYS A 10 -11.17 6.65 5.74
N GLY A 11 -11.05 5.43 6.28
CA GLY A 11 -11.48 4.22 5.57
C GLY A 11 -10.56 3.86 4.41
N THR A 12 -9.28 4.19 4.50
CA THR A 12 -8.28 3.92 3.46
C THR A 12 -7.29 2.87 3.93
N VAL A 13 -6.96 1.94 3.05
CA VAL A 13 -5.95 0.91 3.28
C VAL A 13 -4.72 1.22 2.44
N ARG A 14 -3.55 1.11 3.08
CA ARG A 14 -2.27 1.19 2.38
C ARG A 14 -1.83 -0.21 1.96
N VAL A 15 -1.65 -0.41 0.66
CA VAL A 15 -1.03 -1.60 0.07
C VAL A 15 0.22 -1.15 -0.67
N ASP A 16 1.36 -1.59 -0.16
CA ASP A 16 2.68 -1.10 -0.55
C ASP A 16 2.77 0.44 -0.53
N LYS A 17 3.04 1.08 -1.68
CA LYS A 17 3.17 2.53 -1.83
C LYS A 17 1.85 3.23 -2.16
N HIS A 18 0.76 2.47 -2.32
CA HIS A 18 -0.52 2.98 -2.78
C HIS A 18 -1.60 2.95 -1.71
N HIS A 19 -2.45 3.97 -1.76
CA HIS A 19 -3.61 4.13 -0.87
C HIS A 19 -4.89 3.78 -1.65
N TYR A 20 -5.71 2.91 -1.05
CA TYR A 20 -6.97 2.43 -1.60
C TYR A 20 -8.09 2.74 -0.61
N TYR A 21 -9.03 3.58 -1.01
CA TYR A 21 -10.22 3.85 -0.21
C TYR A 21 -11.13 2.62 -0.25
N VAL A 22 -11.45 2.06 0.92
CA VAL A 22 -12.29 0.84 1.05
C VAL A 22 -13.67 1.13 1.64
N GLY A 23 -13.90 2.33 2.18
CA GLY A 23 -15.19 2.73 2.75
C GLY A 23 -15.03 3.31 4.16
N LYS A 24 -15.76 4.38 4.47
CA LYS A 24 -15.71 5.05 5.78
C LYS A 24 -16.27 4.17 6.90
N GLU A 25 -17.23 3.31 6.58
CA GLU A 25 -17.80 2.28 7.45
C GLU A 25 -16.81 1.19 7.88
N LEU A 26 -15.66 1.11 7.19
CA LEU A 26 -14.54 0.23 7.50
C LEU A 26 -13.40 0.97 8.21
N ALA A 27 -13.54 2.27 8.50
CA ALA A 27 -12.52 3.03 9.22
C ALA A 27 -12.16 2.38 10.56
N GLY A 28 -10.87 2.19 10.80
CA GLY A 28 -10.34 1.54 12.00
C GLY A 28 -10.50 0.01 12.04
N LYS A 29 -11.23 -0.60 11.11
CA LYS A 29 -11.42 -2.06 11.02
C LYS A 29 -10.28 -2.72 10.25
N TYR A 30 -10.11 -4.02 10.47
CA TYR A 30 -9.23 -4.85 9.65
C TYR A 30 -10.00 -5.40 8.46
N VAL A 31 -9.38 -5.34 7.29
CA VAL A 31 -9.90 -5.91 6.04
C VAL A 31 -8.84 -6.83 5.43
N GLN A 32 -9.29 -7.81 4.67
CA GLN A 32 -8.42 -8.71 3.93
C GLN A 32 -8.25 -8.18 2.51
N ALA A 33 -7.01 -7.93 2.10
CA ALA A 33 -6.66 -7.58 0.74
C ALA A 33 -6.17 -8.83 -0.02
N GLU A 34 -6.68 -9.01 -1.22
CA GLU A 34 -6.36 -10.11 -2.13
C GLU A 34 -5.93 -9.55 -3.48
N VAL A 35 -4.83 -10.08 -4.02
CA VAL A 35 -4.35 -9.73 -5.36
C VAL A 35 -4.94 -10.72 -6.36
N ASP A 36 -5.77 -10.22 -7.26
CA ASP A 36 -6.19 -10.91 -8.48
C ASP A 36 -5.22 -10.52 -9.60
N GLY A 37 -4.16 -11.31 -9.73
CA GLY A 37 -3.09 -11.06 -10.71
C GLY A 37 -3.53 -11.27 -12.15
N VAL A 38 -4.60 -12.05 -12.39
CA VAL A 38 -5.12 -12.31 -13.74
C VAL A 38 -5.89 -11.09 -14.24
N GLN A 39 -6.71 -10.49 -13.39
CA GLN A 39 -7.49 -9.30 -13.76
C GLN A 39 -6.74 -7.99 -13.49
N GLY A 40 -5.56 -8.03 -12.87
CA GLY A 40 -4.84 -6.82 -12.47
C GLY A 40 -5.57 -6.02 -11.39
N GLN A 41 -6.26 -6.72 -10.49
CA GLN A 41 -7.15 -6.11 -9.51
C GLN A 41 -6.76 -6.44 -8.08
N LEU A 42 -7.13 -5.54 -7.18
CA LEU A 42 -7.06 -5.72 -5.76
C LEU A 42 -8.50 -5.84 -5.24
N VAL A 43 -8.76 -6.94 -4.54
CA VAL A 43 -10.06 -7.26 -3.95
C VAL A 43 -9.96 -7.13 -2.45
N PHE A 44 -10.87 -6.37 -1.86
CA PHE A 44 -10.99 -6.18 -0.43
C PHE A 44 -12.19 -6.94 0.09
N TRP A 45 -11.97 -7.66 1.19
CA TRP A 45 -12.96 -8.45 1.88
C TRP A 45 -13.09 -7.97 3.32
N ASN A 46 -14.33 -7.94 3.80
CA ASN A 46 -14.62 -7.87 5.22
C ASN A 46 -15.27 -9.20 5.60
N GLU A 47 -14.61 -9.95 6.49
CA GLU A 47 -14.97 -11.34 6.80
C GLU A 47 -15.02 -12.19 5.52
N GLN A 48 -16.21 -12.67 5.13
CA GLN A 48 -16.42 -13.49 3.93
C GLN A 48 -17.05 -12.70 2.76
N ARG A 49 -17.33 -11.40 2.95
CA ARG A 49 -17.98 -10.57 1.94
C ARG A 49 -16.97 -9.70 1.19
N GLU A 50 -17.02 -9.73 -0.14
CA GLU A 50 -16.33 -8.76 -0.99
C GLU A 50 -16.95 -7.39 -0.76
N VAL A 51 -16.14 -6.43 -0.30
CA VAL A 51 -16.58 -5.04 -0.06
C VAL A 51 -16.16 -4.11 -1.18
N LYS A 52 -15.05 -4.43 -1.87
CA LYS A 52 -14.56 -3.60 -2.96
C LYS A 52 -13.58 -4.32 -3.87
N ARG A 53 -13.65 -4.00 -5.16
CA ARG A 53 -12.70 -4.42 -6.19
C ARG A 53 -12.24 -3.21 -6.98
N VAL A 54 -10.93 -3.07 -7.15
CA VAL A 54 -10.30 -1.91 -7.80
C VAL A 54 -9.08 -2.36 -8.60
N ALA A 55 -8.76 -1.65 -9.68
CA ALA A 55 -7.51 -1.87 -10.40
C ALA A 55 -6.31 -1.64 -9.48
N ILE A 56 -5.28 -2.47 -9.63
CA ILE A 56 -3.99 -2.26 -8.96
C ILE A 56 -3.40 -0.95 -9.50
N LYS A 57 -3.04 -0.04 -8.60
CA LYS A 57 -2.35 1.18 -8.97
C LYS A 57 -0.88 0.87 -9.25
N GLY A 58 -0.32 1.50 -10.28
CA GLY A 58 1.05 1.29 -10.71
C GLY A 58 1.12 0.55 -12.04
N LEU A 59 2.24 -0.12 -12.29
CA LEU A 59 2.47 -0.86 -13.52
C LEU A 59 1.90 -2.27 -13.39
N ILE A 60 0.94 -2.60 -14.24
CA ILE A 60 0.36 -3.94 -14.37
C ILE A 60 0.68 -4.44 -15.78
N GLY A 61 1.49 -5.50 -15.89
CA GLY A 61 1.63 -6.26 -17.13
C GLY A 61 2.17 -5.49 -18.35
N GLN A 62 2.73 -4.30 -18.15
CA GLN A 62 3.32 -3.51 -19.23
C GLN A 62 4.83 -3.75 -19.27
N GLU A 63 5.32 -4.05 -20.46
CA GLU A 63 6.76 -4.05 -20.74
C GLU A 63 7.26 -2.61 -20.62
N LEU A 64 8.27 -2.41 -19.77
CA LEU A 64 8.93 -1.12 -19.61
C LEU A 64 10.22 -1.12 -20.42
N GLY A 65 10.45 -0.04 -21.17
CA GLY A 65 11.77 0.20 -21.72
C GLY A 65 12.80 0.28 -20.59
N TYR A 66 14.03 -0.17 -20.84
CA TYR A 66 15.09 -0.21 -19.82
C TYR A 66 15.30 1.15 -19.14
N GLU A 67 15.24 2.26 -19.88
CA GLU A 67 15.36 3.61 -19.31
C GLU A 67 14.21 3.97 -18.37
N GLU A 68 12.98 3.59 -18.71
CA GLU A 68 11.80 3.84 -17.88
C GLU A 68 11.84 3.00 -16.61
N PHE A 69 12.28 1.75 -16.73
CA PHE A 69 12.56 0.89 -15.61
C PHE A 69 13.61 1.50 -14.67
N LEU A 70 14.75 1.97 -15.20
CA LEU A 70 15.78 2.63 -14.39
C LEU A 70 15.22 3.88 -13.67
N LYS A 71 14.47 4.73 -14.38
CA LYS A 71 13.84 5.92 -13.78
C LYS A 71 12.89 5.54 -12.64
N LEU A 72 12.08 4.50 -12.83
CA LEU A 72 11.18 3.99 -11.81
C LEU A 72 11.97 3.49 -10.59
N ARG A 73 12.93 2.59 -10.78
CA ARG A 73 13.74 2.00 -9.70
C ARG A 73 14.52 3.05 -8.90
N LEU A 74 15.07 4.07 -9.57
CA LEU A 74 15.74 5.17 -8.89
C LEU A 74 14.78 5.99 -8.02
N LYS A 75 13.56 6.25 -8.50
CA LYS A 75 12.52 6.95 -7.72
C LYS A 75 12.10 6.14 -6.50
N GLU A 76 12.00 4.83 -6.65
CA GLU A 76 11.71 3.91 -5.54
C GLU A 76 12.82 3.92 -4.49
N ALA A 77 14.08 3.75 -4.92
CA ALA A 77 15.24 3.75 -4.02
C ALA A 77 15.38 5.07 -3.24
N LYS A 78 15.15 6.22 -3.90
CA LYS A 78 15.12 7.53 -3.23
C LYS A 78 14.01 7.62 -2.18
N SER A 79 12.82 7.09 -2.50
CA SER A 79 11.67 7.08 -1.59
C SER A 79 11.95 6.20 -0.36
N GLU A 80 12.56 5.04 -0.56
CA GLU A 80 12.95 4.12 0.51
C GLU A 80 14.03 4.71 1.40
N ARG A 81 15.06 5.34 0.83
CA ARG A 81 16.09 6.07 1.60
C ARG A 81 15.47 7.17 2.47
N ARG A 82 14.53 7.94 1.92
CA ARG A 82 13.82 8.99 2.67
C ARG A 82 13.01 8.39 3.83
N LEU A 83 12.26 7.31 3.58
CA LEU A 83 11.49 6.61 4.62
C LEU A 83 12.40 6.03 5.72
N ALA A 84 13.55 5.46 5.35
CA ALA A 84 14.54 4.96 6.29
C ALA A 84 15.07 6.09 7.19
N GLY A 85 15.45 7.24 6.61
CA GLY A 85 15.88 8.41 7.37
C GLY A 85 14.81 8.93 8.33
N MET A 86 13.55 8.99 7.91
CA MET A 86 12.43 9.37 8.78
C MET A 86 12.24 8.39 9.94
N ARG A 87 12.37 7.07 9.70
CA ARG A 87 12.30 6.05 10.76
C ARG A 87 13.44 6.18 11.78
N THR A 88 14.66 6.46 11.31
CA THR A 88 15.81 6.70 12.21
C THR A 88 15.58 7.92 13.10
N ARG A 89 15.09 9.03 12.53
CA ARG A 89 14.77 10.25 13.29
C ARG A 89 13.63 10.03 14.29
N ALA A 90 12.56 9.35 13.90
CA ALA A 90 11.46 9.03 14.79
C ALA A 90 11.91 8.17 15.98
N ARG A 91 12.82 7.19 15.76
CA ARG A 91 13.42 6.40 16.84
C ARG A 91 14.28 7.25 17.79
N GLN A 92 15.04 8.20 17.27
CA GLN A 92 15.88 9.09 18.08
C GLN A 92 15.06 10.12 18.88
N GLY A 93 13.96 10.63 18.30
CA GLY A 93 13.05 11.56 18.99
C GLY A 93 12.29 10.93 20.16
N ILE A 94 11.98 9.63 20.10
CA ILE A 94 11.36 8.88 21.22
C ILE A 94 12.37 8.67 22.36
N ALA A 95 13.67 8.63 22.07
CA ALA A 95 14.71 8.40 23.07
C ALA A 95 15.09 9.64 23.91
N PHE A 96 14.61 10.84 23.55
CA PHE A 96 14.88 12.10 24.25
C PHE A 96 13.70 12.60 25.11
N ASP A 97 12.56 11.89 25.09
CA ASP A 97 11.34 12.24 25.84
C ASP A 97 11.05 11.19 26.94
N SER A 98 12.10 10.68 27.60
CA SER A 98 12.04 9.70 28.69
C SER A 98 13.01 10.06 29.81
#